data_AF-A0A6B1DPN8-F1
#
_entry.id   AF-A0A6B1DPN8-F1
#
_cell.length_a   1.000
_cell.length_b   1.000
_cell.length_c   1.000
_cell.angle_alpha   90.00
_cell.angle_beta   90.00
_cell.angle_gamma   90.00
#
_symmetry.space_group_name_H-M   'P 1'
#
loop_
_entity.id
_entity.type
_entity.pdbx_description
1 polymer ?
#
loop_
_entity_poly.entity_id
_entity_poly.type
_entity_poly.pdbx_seq_one_letter_code
_entity_poly.pdbx_strand_id
1 'polypeptide(L)'
;MRISDFDLAIGHLWHCDRCRQTFLDNPASVMTGLKLSEDQRNVLNSLAANPDLLLDRLRHASTDDTAFERATSHPRARLRHLGSTVRVPGNRT
;
A
#
# COMPACT_ATOMS: atom_id res chain seq x y z
N MET A 1 -15.12 -6.56 -9.59
CA MET A 1 -13.86 -7.33 -9.52
C MET A 1 -13.24 -7.11 -8.15
N ARG A 2 -12.81 -8.17 -7.44
CA ARG A 2 -12.20 -8.04 -6.11
C ARG A 2 -10.71 -7.70 -6.27
N ILE A 3 -10.26 -6.64 -5.61
CA ILE A 3 -8.84 -6.24 -5.56
C ILE A 3 -8.21 -6.76 -4.27
N SER A 4 -6.96 -7.20 -4.32
CA SER A 4 -6.25 -7.71 -3.14
C SER A 4 -5.77 -6.57 -2.23
N ASP A 5 -5.47 -6.87 -0.97
CA ASP A 5 -4.88 -5.87 -0.07
C ASP A 5 -3.47 -5.46 -0.52
N PHE A 6 -2.74 -6.37 -1.16
CA PHE A 6 -1.43 -6.09 -1.74
C PHE A 6 -1.52 -5.07 -2.88
N ASP A 7 -2.42 -5.30 -3.85
CA ASP A 7 -2.65 -4.35 -4.96
C ASP A 7 -3.17 -3.01 -4.45
N LEU A 8 -4.05 -3.02 -3.44
CA LEU A 8 -4.50 -1.78 -2.80
C LEU A 8 -3.36 -1.02 -2.13
N ALA A 9 -2.41 -1.72 -1.51
CA ALA A 9 -1.24 -1.10 -0.91
C ALA A 9 -0.35 -0.47 -1.99
N ILE A 10 -0.04 -1.19 -3.06
CA ILE A 10 0.75 -0.69 -4.20
C ILE A 10 0.08 0.55 -4.80
N GLY A 11 -1.20 0.44 -5.15
CA GLY A 11 -1.95 1.54 -5.76
C GLY A 11 -2.04 2.77 -4.85
N HIS A 12 -2.19 2.59 -3.54
CA HIS A 12 -2.22 3.72 -2.63
C HIS A 12 -0.84 4.36 -2.43
N LEU A 13 0.21 3.55 -2.27
CA LEU A 13 1.59 4.04 -2.21
C LEU A 13 1.95 4.80 -3.49
N TRP A 14 1.46 4.38 -4.66
CA TRP A 14 1.66 5.15 -5.89
C TRP A 14 1.08 6.56 -5.84
N HIS A 15 -0.12 6.73 -5.27
CA HIS A 15 -0.85 8.01 -5.29
C HIS A 15 -0.64 8.90 -4.07
N CYS A 16 -0.24 8.35 -2.93
CA CYS A 16 -0.22 9.08 -1.65
C CYS A 16 1.19 9.24 -1.09
N ASP A 17 1.78 10.41 -1.29
CA ASP A 17 3.08 10.82 -0.78
C ASP A 17 3.20 10.63 0.73
N ARG A 18 2.16 11.00 1.47
CA ARG A 18 2.11 10.84 2.93
C ARG A 18 2.24 9.38 3.35
N CYS A 19 1.50 8.48 2.71
CA CYS A 19 1.56 7.07 3.03
C CYS A 19 2.85 6.42 2.51
N ARG A 20 3.47 6.94 1.44
CA ARG A 20 4.83 6.55 1.07
C ARG A 20 5.84 6.92 2.14
N GLN A 21 5.81 8.16 2.65
CA GLN A 21 6.71 8.57 3.73
C GLN A 21 6.51 7.69 4.98
N THR A 22 5.26 7.49 5.40
CA THR A 22 4.95 6.60 6.54
C THR A 22 5.43 5.16 6.29
N PHE A 23 5.33 4.67 5.05
CA PHE A 23 5.82 3.36 4.66
C PHE A 23 7.35 3.26 4.71
N LEU A 24 8.06 4.29 4.26
CA LEU A 24 9.53 4.35 4.32
C LEU A 24 10.02 4.44 5.77
N ASP A 25 9.35 5.21 6.62
CA ASP A 25 9.70 5.36 8.03
C ASP A 25 9.37 4.11 8.87
N ASN A 26 8.21 3.48 8.60
CA ASN A 26 7.74 2.32 9.34
C ASN A 26 6.86 1.39 8.46
N PRO A 27 7.47 0.48 7.68
CA PRO A 27 6.75 -0.43 6.78
C PRO A 27 5.72 -1.30 7.50
N ALA A 28 6.05 -1.75 8.72
CA ALA A 28 5.18 -2.59 9.53
C ALA A 28 3.85 -1.91 9.88
N SER A 29 3.88 -0.59 10.12
CA SER A 29 2.66 0.17 10.42
C SER A 29 1.67 0.18 9.26
N VAL A 30 2.17 0.30 8.02
CA VAL A 30 1.39 0.30 6.78
C VAL A 30 0.85 -1.09 6.44
N MET A 31 1.61 -2.14 6.75
CA MET A 31 1.19 -3.53 6.53
C MET A 31 0.21 -4.06 7.58
N THR A 32 0.07 -3.38 8.71
CA THR A 32 -0.83 -3.80 9.79
C THR A 32 -2.29 -3.83 9.31
N GLY A 33 -2.96 -4.96 9.50
CA GLY A 33 -4.35 -5.16 9.08
C GLY A 33 -4.54 -5.49 7.59
N LEU A 34 -3.46 -5.58 6.80
CA LEU A 34 -3.51 -6.08 5.42
C LEU A 34 -3.46 -7.61 5.39
N LYS A 35 -4.32 -8.23 4.59
CA LYS A 35 -4.26 -9.67 4.30
C LYS A 35 -3.19 -9.95 3.26
N LEU A 36 -1.95 -10.12 3.72
CA LEU A 36 -0.77 -10.39 2.90
C LEU A 36 -0.24 -11.81 3.12
N SER A 37 0.29 -12.43 2.06
CA SER A 37 1.19 -13.59 2.18
C SER A 37 2.57 -13.18 2.72
N GLU A 38 3.40 -14.16 3.07
CA GLU A 38 4.79 -13.90 3.47
C GLU A 38 5.60 -13.26 2.33
N ASP A 39 5.48 -13.80 1.12
CA ASP A 39 6.13 -13.24 -0.08
C ASP A 39 5.74 -11.79 -0.33
N GLN A 40 4.45 -11.46 -0.19
CA GLN A 40 3.96 -10.09 -0.36
C GLN A 40 4.51 -9.13 0.71
N ARG A 41 4.67 -9.60 1.96
CA ARG A 41 5.33 -8.81 3.00
C ARG A 41 6.80 -8.61 2.69
N ASN A 42 7.49 -9.64 2.20
CA ASN A 42 8.90 -9.56 1.81
C ASN A 42 9.12 -8.58 0.66
N VAL A 43 8.22 -8.58 -0.33
CA VAL A 43 8.23 -7.60 -1.43
C VAL A 43 8.07 -6.19 -0.86
N LEU A 44 7.06 -5.93 -0.02
CA LEU A 44 6.87 -4.61 0.59
C LEU A 44 8.09 -4.18 1.43
N ASN A 45 8.66 -5.05 2.24
CA ASN A 45 9.88 -4.72 3.00
C ASN A 45 11.06 -4.38 2.08
N SER A 46 11.24 -5.11 0.98
CA SER A 46 12.29 -4.83 -0.02
C SER A 46 12.10 -3.48 -0.73
N LEU A 47 10.83 -3.08 -0.95
CA LEU A 47 10.48 -1.77 -1.49
C LEU A 47 10.91 -0.65 -0.54
N ALA A 48 10.60 -0.79 0.75
CA ALA A 48 10.98 0.22 1.75
C ALA A 48 12.50 0.35 1.93
N ALA A 49 13.25 -0.74 1.75
CA ALA A 49 14.70 -0.74 1.86
C ALA A 49 15.42 0.07 0.76
N ASN A 50 14.74 0.46 -0.33
CA ASN A 50 15.33 1.18 -1.47
C ASN A 50 14.44 2.36 -1.88
N PRO A 51 14.43 3.46 -1.10
CA PRO A 51 13.53 4.59 -1.30
C PRO A 51 13.70 5.26 -2.67
N ASP A 52 14.92 5.38 -3.16
CA ASP A 52 15.23 6.04 -4.44
C ASP A 52 14.61 5.33 -5.66
N LEU A 53 14.36 4.02 -5.53
CA LEU A 53 13.76 3.18 -6.58
C LEU A 53 12.32 2.79 -6.24
N LEU A 54 11.71 3.38 -5.21
CA LEU A 54 10.40 2.95 -4.72
C LEU A 54 9.32 3.03 -5.80
N LEU A 55 9.24 4.14 -6.54
CA LEU A 55 8.23 4.31 -7.59
C LEU A 55 8.43 3.32 -8.74
N ASP A 56 9.66 3.16 -9.21
CA ASP A 56 9.98 2.19 -10.25
C ASP A 56 9.66 0.76 -9.81
N ARG A 57 10.01 0.40 -8.57
CA ARG A 57 9.75 -0.93 -8.04
C ARG A 57 8.28 -1.17 -7.72
N LEU A 58 7.49 -0.14 -7.35
CA LEU A 58 6.04 -0.27 -7.20
C LEU A 58 5.37 -0.68 -8.52
N ARG A 59 5.86 -0.16 -9.65
CA ARG A 59 5.39 -0.56 -10.98
C ARG A 59 5.68 -2.04 -11.26
N HIS A 60 6.84 -2.54 -10.83
CA HIS A 60 7.29 -3.92 -11.04
C HIS A 60 6.81 -4.91 -9.96
N ALA A 61 6.30 -4.42 -8.83
CA ALA A 61 5.82 -5.25 -7.72
C ALA A 61 4.45 -5.88 -8.02
N SER A 62 3.69 -5.33 -8.96
CA SER A 62 2.47 -5.94 -9.46
C SER A 62 2.81 -7.12 -10.37
N THR A 63 2.02 -8.20 -10.27
CA THR A 63 2.26 -9.46 -11.01
C THR A 63 2.21 -9.30 -12.53
N ASP A 64 1.51 -8.28 -13.03
CA ASP A 64 1.49 -7.85 -14.43
C ASP A 64 1.10 -6.36 -14.53
N ASP A 65 1.32 -5.75 -15.70
CA ASP A 65 0.97 -4.34 -15.97
C ASP A 65 -0.54 -4.07 -15.78
N THR A 66 -1.41 -5.06 -16.05
CA THR A 66 -2.86 -4.92 -15.88
C THR A 66 -3.26 -4.84 -14.40
N ALA A 67 -2.57 -5.57 -13.53
CA ALA A 67 -2.76 -5.56 -12.09
C ALA A 67 -2.33 -4.21 -11.50
N PHE A 68 -1.24 -3.64 -11.99
CA PHE A 68 -0.80 -2.30 -11.61
C PHE A 68 -1.80 -1.21 -12.03
N GLU A 69 -2.26 -1.23 -13.27
CA GLU A 69 -3.29 -0.29 -13.76
C GLU A 69 -4.58 -0.40 -12.95
N ARG A 70 -5.01 -1.63 -12.66
CA ARG A 70 -6.18 -1.88 -11.83
C ARG A 70 -5.97 -1.39 -10.39
N ALA A 71 -4.79 -1.57 -9.83
CA ALA A 71 -4.43 -1.12 -8.49
C ALA A 71 -4.48 0.40 -8.37
N THR A 72 -3.80 1.09 -9.28
CA THR A 72 -3.69 2.55 -9.31
C THR A 72 -5.01 3.21 -9.70
N SER A 73 -5.84 2.58 -10.53
CA SER A 73 -7.14 3.12 -10.92
C SER A 73 -8.27 2.79 -9.93
N HIS A 74 -8.02 1.93 -8.93
CA HIS A 74 -9.08 1.48 -8.02
C HIS A 74 -9.53 2.63 -7.08
N PRO A 75 -10.84 2.95 -6.97
CA PRO A 75 -11.32 4.01 -6.08
C PRO A 75 -10.88 3.83 -4.62
N ARG A 76 -10.91 2.58 -4.12
CA ARG A 76 -10.43 2.25 -2.78
C ARG A 76 -8.94 2.55 -2.56
N ALA A 77 -8.09 2.45 -3.58
CA ALA A 77 -6.69 2.82 -3.45
C ALA A 77 -6.53 4.33 -3.28
N ARG A 78 -7.43 5.15 -3.84
CA ARG A 78 -7.38 6.61 -3.68
C ARG A 78 -7.94 7.09 -2.34
N LEU A 79 -8.86 6.33 -1.74
CA LEU A 79 -9.57 6.69 -0.51
C LEU A 79 -8.96 6.09 0.79
N ARG A 80 -7.97 5.19 0.68
CA ARG A 80 -7.45 4.41 1.82
C ARG A 80 -6.11 4.93 2.31
N HIS A 81 -6.02 5.64 3.43
CA HIS A 81 -4.71 5.89 4.06
C HIS A 81 -4.13 4.64 4.72
N LEU A 82 -2.91 4.29 4.34
CA LEU A 82 -2.13 3.21 4.97
C LEU A 82 -1.49 3.71 6.27
N GLY A 83 -1.45 2.86 7.30
CA GLY A 83 -0.90 3.21 8.62
C GLY A 83 -1.82 4.09 9.48
N SER A 84 -2.88 4.66 8.91
CA SER A 84 -3.95 5.31 9.67
C SER A 84 -4.81 4.21 10.29
N THR A 85 -4.40 3.69 11.44
CA THR A 85 -5.33 2.99 12.32
C THR A 85 -6.40 4.02 12.67
N VAL A 86 -7.53 3.95 11.97
CA VAL A 86 -8.71 4.70 12.34
C VAL A 86 -9.07 4.20 13.75
N ARG A 87 -8.55 4.89 14.77
CA ARG A 87 -9.33 5.08 15.98
C ARG A 87 -10.55 5.81 15.48
N VAL A 88 -11.62 5.06 15.23
CA VAL A 88 -12.96 5.63 15.15
C VAL A 88 -13.08 6.41 16.45
N PRO A 89 -13.16 7.76 16.45
CA PRO A 89 -13.55 8.45 17.66
C PRO A 89 -14.95 7.91 17.93
N GLY A 90 -15.09 7.16 19.02
CA GLY A 90 -16.37 6.65 19.45
C GLY A 90 -17.36 7.80 19.41
N ASN A 91 -18.44 7.61 18.66
CA ASN A 91 -19.57 8.52 18.64
C ASN A 91 -20.05 8.67 20.09
N ARG A 92 -19.73 9.81 20.71
CA ARG A 92 -20.27 10.22 22.01
C ARG A 92 -20.91 11.58 21.81
N THR A 93 -22.17 11.53 21.41
CA THR A 93 -23.17 12.57 21.64
C THR A 93 -24.42 11.86 22.11
#